data_AF-A0A7S3MUN5-F1
#
_entry.id   AF-A0A7S3MUN5-F1
#
_cell.length_a   1.000
_cell.length_b   1.000
_cell.length_c   1.000
_cell.angle_alpha   90.00
_cell.angle_beta   90.00
_cell.angle_gamma   90.00
#
_symmetry.space_group_name_H-M   'P 1'
#
loop_
_entity.id
_entity.type
_entity.pdbx_description
1 polymer ?
#
loop_
_entity_poly.entity_id
_entity_poly.type
_entity_poly.pdbx_seq_one_letter_code
_entity_poly.pdbx_strand_id
1 'polypeptide(L)'
;KLKDHYKIVFEKNGLCAHEFIIDIRPFKHLNITAKDVAKRLIDFSFHAPTVSFPIAETIMIEPTESEDIEEIDRYAEALIQIRKEIQLIEDGVYTKEDNPLINSPHTENDIIQ
;
A
#
# COMPACT_ATOMS: atom_id res chain seq x y z
N LYS A 1 7.21 11.23 -1.74
CA LYS A 1 8.05 10.05 -1.38
C LYS A 1 7.67 8.79 -2.17
N LEU A 2 6.41 8.59 -2.57
CA LEU A 2 5.94 7.32 -3.16
C LEU A 2 6.26 7.08 -4.65
N LYS A 3 6.56 8.13 -5.43
CA LYS A 3 6.72 8.04 -6.90
C LYS A 3 7.78 7.04 -7.38
N ASP A 4 8.81 6.79 -6.57
CA ASP A 4 9.91 5.87 -6.89
C ASP A 4 9.58 4.41 -6.48
N HIS A 5 8.45 4.20 -5.81
CA HIS A 5 8.01 2.90 -5.26
C HIS A 5 6.74 2.38 -5.93
N TYR A 6 5.83 3.30 -6.27
CA TYR A 6 4.56 3.01 -6.93
C TYR A 6 4.37 3.92 -8.13
N LYS A 7 3.80 3.35 -9.21
CA LYS A 7 3.38 4.14 -10.36
C LYS A 7 2.14 4.97 -9.99
N ILE A 8 2.20 6.27 -10.21
CA ILE A 8 1.03 7.17 -10.12
C ILE A 8 0.26 7.09 -11.43
N VAL A 9 -1.05 6.81 -11.36
CA VAL A 9 -1.86 6.51 -12.57
C VAL A 9 -2.16 7.76 -13.38
N PHE A 10 -2.51 8.87 -12.72
CA PHE A 10 -2.83 10.14 -13.36
C PHE A 10 -2.00 11.25 -12.72
N GLU A 11 -1.23 11.94 -13.55
CA GLU A 11 -0.53 13.17 -13.19
C GLU A 11 -0.40 14.08 -14.41
N LYS A 12 -0.20 15.37 -14.15
CA LYS A 12 0.17 16.34 -15.17
C LYS A 12 1.41 17.08 -14.70
N ASN A 13 2.52 16.92 -15.42
CA ASN A 13 3.81 17.52 -15.09
C ASN A 13 4.29 17.17 -13.66
N GLY A 14 4.08 15.93 -13.21
CA GLY A 14 4.47 15.49 -11.86
C GLY A 14 3.57 16.01 -10.73
N LEU A 15 2.41 16.61 -11.06
CA LEU A 15 1.45 17.14 -10.09
C LEU A 15 0.11 16.41 -10.19
N CYS A 16 -0.56 16.30 -9.04
CA CYS A 16 -1.95 15.88 -8.88
C CYS A 16 -2.74 17.01 -8.18
N ALA A 17 -4.04 16.81 -7.96
CA ALA A 17 -4.87 17.75 -7.22
C ALA A 17 -4.74 17.49 -5.70
N HIS A 18 -5.85 17.29 -4.99
CA HIS A 18 -5.87 16.95 -3.57
C HIS A 18 -5.74 15.43 -3.32
N GLU A 19 -5.89 14.62 -4.36
CA GLU A 19 -5.81 13.16 -4.31
C GLU A 19 -4.98 12.60 -5.47
N PHE A 20 -4.49 11.37 -5.32
CA PHE A 20 -3.80 10.62 -6.36
C PHE A 20 -4.04 9.11 -6.25
N ILE A 21 -3.74 8.36 -7.32
CA ILE A 21 -3.94 6.91 -7.40
C ILE A 21 -2.60 6.20 -7.59
N ILE A 22 -2.31 5.21 -6.73
CA ILE A 22 -1.19 4.28 -6.90
C ILE A 22 -1.65 2.99 -7.59
N ASP A 23 -0.83 2.51 -8.53
CA ASP A 23 -1.11 1.32 -9.33
C ASP A 23 -0.59 0.05 -8.67
N ILE A 24 -1.50 -0.85 -8.25
CA ILE A 24 -1.14 -2.14 -7.62
C ILE A 24 -1.16 -3.28 -8.65
N ARG A 25 -1.78 -3.08 -9.82
CA ARG A 25 -1.92 -4.09 -10.88
C ARG A 25 -0.61 -4.77 -11.29
N PRO A 26 0.56 -4.08 -11.33
CA PRO A 26 1.82 -4.74 -11.67
C PRO A 26 2.16 -5.92 -10.77
N PHE A 27 1.71 -5.93 -9.52
CA PHE A 27 2.06 -6.96 -8.53
C PHE A 27 1.15 -8.21 -8.59
N LYS A 28 0.14 -8.23 -9.46
CA LYS A 28 -0.78 -9.36 -9.61
C LYS A 28 -0.10 -10.70 -9.91
N HIS A 29 1.05 -10.68 -10.59
CA HIS A 29 1.84 -11.88 -10.90
C HIS A 29 2.49 -12.53 -9.66
N LEU A 30 2.52 -11.80 -8.55
CA LEU A 30 2.98 -12.26 -7.23
C LEU A 30 1.83 -12.69 -6.33
N ASN A 31 0.59 -12.75 -6.86
CA ASN A 31 -0.63 -12.96 -6.09
C ASN A 31 -0.96 -11.82 -5.10
N ILE A 32 -0.40 -10.62 -5.31
CA ILE A 32 -0.69 -9.44 -4.49
C ILE A 32 -1.76 -8.58 -5.17
N THR A 33 -2.80 -8.22 -4.41
CA THR A 33 -3.94 -7.40 -4.83
C THR A 33 -4.00 -6.09 -4.06
N ALA A 34 -4.83 -5.14 -4.51
CA ALA A 34 -5.07 -3.89 -3.78
C ALA A 34 -5.65 -4.14 -2.37
N LYS A 35 -6.41 -5.23 -2.21
CA LYS A 35 -6.98 -5.66 -0.93
C LYS A 35 -5.89 -6.10 0.07
N ASP A 36 -4.83 -6.76 -0.39
CA ASP A 36 -3.76 -7.23 0.49
C ASP A 36 -2.94 -6.06 1.01
N VAL A 37 -2.64 -5.07 0.17
CA VAL A 37 -2.02 -3.80 0.60
C VAL A 37 -2.92 -3.05 1.60
N ALA A 38 -4.23 -2.98 1.32
CA ALA A 38 -5.21 -2.34 2.19
C ALA A 38 -5.28 -2.99 3.58
N LYS A 39 -5.28 -4.32 3.65
CA LYS A 39 -5.25 -5.06 4.91
C LYS A 39 -3.92 -4.92 5.62
N ARG A 40 -2.81 -4.95 4.88
CA ARG A 40 -1.47 -4.80 5.48
C ARG A 40 -1.29 -3.44 6.13
N LEU A 41 -1.89 -2.36 5.59
CA LEU A 41 -1.90 -1.04 6.23
C LEU A 41 -2.51 -1.04 7.64
N ILE A 42 -3.43 -1.95 7.95
CA ILE A 42 -4.03 -2.08 9.29
C ILE A 42 -2.95 -2.46 10.31
N ASP A 43 -2.01 -3.32 9.94
CA ASP A 43 -0.88 -3.70 10.80
C ASP A 43 0.07 -2.52 11.08
N PHE A 44 0.04 -1.50 10.21
CA PHE A 44 0.71 -0.21 10.39
C PHE A 44 -0.19 0.84 11.08
N SER A 45 -1.32 0.43 11.66
CA SER A 45 -2.31 1.30 12.34
C SER A 45 -2.99 2.33 11.43
N PHE A 46 -3.11 2.03 10.13
CA PHE A 46 -3.83 2.86 9.18
C PHE A 46 -5.09 2.18 8.65
N HIS A 47 -6.19 2.94 8.61
CA HIS A 47 -7.33 2.53 7.81
C HIS A 47 -6.94 2.60 6.32
N ALA A 48 -7.37 1.60 5.54
CA ALA A 48 -7.14 1.61 4.11
C ALA A 48 -7.85 2.82 3.45
N PRO A 49 -7.26 3.46 2.45
CA PRO A 49 -7.94 4.55 1.75
C PRO A 49 -8.95 3.94 0.75
N THR A 50 -9.33 4.66 -0.30
CA THR A 50 -10.29 4.12 -1.28
C THR A 50 -9.63 3.01 -2.12
N VAL A 51 -10.22 1.82 -2.13
CA VAL A 51 -9.67 0.62 -2.81
C VAL A 51 -10.51 0.26 -4.04
N SER A 52 -9.84 -0.01 -5.16
CA SER A 52 -10.44 -0.49 -6.42
C SER A 52 -11.49 0.42 -7.06
N PHE A 53 -11.46 1.71 -6.73
CA PHE A 53 -12.26 2.76 -7.38
C PHE A 53 -11.40 4.02 -7.54
N PRO A 54 -11.52 4.77 -8.67
CA PRO A 54 -12.35 4.51 -9.85
C PRO A 54 -11.83 3.40 -10.78
N ILE A 55 -10.65 2.84 -10.50
CA ILE A 55 -10.01 1.79 -11.29
C ILE A 55 -9.83 0.54 -10.41
N ALA A 56 -10.28 -0.62 -10.89
CA ALA A 56 -10.08 -1.89 -10.19
C ALA A 56 -8.59 -2.18 -9.95
N GLU A 57 -8.27 -2.76 -8.79
CA GLU A 57 -6.90 -3.11 -8.37
C GLU A 57 -5.95 -1.90 -8.28
N THR A 58 -6.49 -0.75 -7.84
CA THR A 58 -5.73 0.45 -7.51
C THR A 58 -6.12 0.98 -6.14
N ILE A 59 -5.34 1.92 -5.61
CA ILE A 59 -5.60 2.56 -4.32
C ILE A 59 -5.54 4.08 -4.52
N MET A 60 -6.60 4.78 -4.13
CA MET A 60 -6.75 6.23 -4.24
C MET A 60 -6.57 6.87 -2.86
N ILE A 61 -5.65 7.83 -2.75
CA ILE A 61 -5.20 8.43 -1.49
C ILE A 61 -5.48 9.93 -1.53
N GLU A 62 -6.14 10.43 -0.48
CA GLU A 62 -6.43 11.84 -0.22
C GLU A 62 -6.09 12.14 1.26
N PRO A 63 -5.01 12.86 1.57
CA PRO A 63 -4.63 13.14 2.96
C PRO A 63 -5.47 14.24 3.62
N THR A 64 -6.10 15.12 2.82
CA THR A 64 -6.71 16.39 3.27
C THR A 64 -5.70 17.39 3.86
N GLU A 65 -6.13 18.62 4.06
CA GLU A 65 -5.34 19.71 4.62
C GLU A 65 -5.19 19.67 6.15
N SER A 66 -5.94 18.76 6.81
CA SER A 66 -6.03 18.72 8.29
C SER A 66 -4.98 17.82 8.93
N GLU A 67 -4.35 16.94 8.15
CA GLU A 67 -3.30 16.04 8.64
C GLU A 67 -1.94 16.77 8.67
N ASP A 68 -1.16 16.53 9.73
CA ASP A 68 0.18 17.09 9.85
C ASP A 68 1.19 16.37 8.96
N ILE A 69 2.36 16.99 8.79
CA ILE A 69 3.39 16.43 7.90
C ILE A 69 3.95 15.11 8.46
N GLU A 70 3.96 14.96 9.78
CA GLU A 70 4.41 13.77 10.48
C GLU A 70 3.51 12.55 10.20
N GLU A 71 2.19 12.72 10.18
CA GLU A 71 1.23 11.65 9.88
C GLU A 71 1.26 11.29 8.39
N ILE A 72 1.36 12.29 7.50
CA ILE A 72 1.57 12.06 6.06
C ILE A 72 2.86 11.26 5.83
N ASP A 73 3.93 11.59 6.56
CA ASP A 73 5.22 10.90 6.46
C ASP A 73 5.16 9.48 7.00
N ARG A 74 4.46 9.23 8.12
CA ARG A 74 4.21 7.89 8.67
C ARG A 74 3.43 7.03 7.68
N TYR A 75 2.37 7.58 7.06
CA TYR A 75 1.59 6.87 6.05
C TYR A 75 2.44 6.53 4.81
N ALA A 76 3.24 7.48 4.33
CA ALA A 76 4.13 7.25 3.20
C ALA A 76 5.20 6.20 3.51
N GLU A 77 5.78 6.20 4.71
CA GLU A 77 6.75 5.18 5.12
C GLU A 77 6.10 3.80 5.23
N ALA A 78 4.87 3.69 5.76
CA ALA A 78 4.13 2.43 5.80
C ALA A 78 3.96 1.83 4.39
N LEU A 79 3.54 2.64 3.41
CA LEU A 79 3.45 2.19 2.02
C LEU A 79 4.82 1.81 1.43
N ILE A 80 5.88 2.55 1.75
CA ILE A 80 7.24 2.20 1.29
C ILE A 80 7.70 0.87 1.88
N GLN A 81 7.39 0.60 3.16
CA GLN A 81 7.68 -0.69 3.79
C GLN A 81 6.89 -1.82 3.14
N ILE A 82 5.60 -1.61 2.84
CA ILE A 82 4.80 -2.59 2.08
C ILE A 82 5.42 -2.85 0.71
N ARG A 83 5.93 -1.84 0.01
CA ARG A 83 6.66 -2.06 -1.27
C ARG A 83 7.91 -2.91 -1.06
N LYS A 84 8.67 -2.69 0.01
CA LYS A 84 9.84 -3.53 0.33
C LYS A 84 9.44 -4.97 0.65
N GLU A 85 8.33 -5.19 1.36
CA GLU A 85 7.78 -6.52 1.59
C GLU A 85 7.38 -7.21 0.27
N ILE A 86 6.78 -6.47 -0.67
CA ILE A 86 6.52 -6.97 -2.04
C ILE A 86 7.83 -7.33 -2.75
N GLN A 87 8.88 -6.50 -2.63
CA GLN A 87 10.21 -6.80 -3.19
C GLN A 87 10.79 -8.10 -2.64
N LEU A 88 10.60 -8.39 -1.35
CA LEU A 88 11.07 -9.65 -0.75
C LEU A 88 10.34 -10.87 -1.33
N ILE A 89 9.10 -10.71 -1.81
CA ILE A 89 8.38 -11.75 -2.57
C ILE A 89 8.94 -11.85 -4.00
N GLU A 90 9.23 -10.72 -4.66
CA GLU A 90 9.86 -10.67 -5.99
C GLU A 90 11.22 -11.39 -5.98
N ASP A 91 12.00 -11.20 -4.92
CA ASP A 91 13.34 -11.76 -4.74
C ASP A 91 13.31 -13.22 -4.22
N GLY A 92 12.12 -13.77 -3.94
CA GLY A 92 11.92 -15.14 -3.46
C GLY A 92 12.34 -15.38 -2.01
N VAL A 93 12.53 -14.32 -1.22
CA VAL A 93 12.78 -14.41 0.24
C VAL A 93 11.51 -14.83 0.97
N TYR A 94 10.37 -14.26 0.56
CA TYR A 94 9.04 -14.72 0.98
C TYR A 94 8.36 -15.51 -0.13
N THR A 95 7.54 -16.48 0.26
CA THR A 95 6.71 -17.21 -0.71
C THR A 95 5.50 -16.37 -1.12
N LYS A 96 4.87 -16.70 -2.26
CA LYS A 96 3.66 -15.99 -2.70
C LYS A 96 2.44 -16.34 -1.86
N GLU A 97 2.48 -17.49 -1.20
CA GLU A 97 1.37 -18.06 -0.43
C GLU A 97 1.47 -17.74 1.07
N ASP A 98 2.69 -17.53 1.57
CA ASP A 98 2.96 -17.24 2.98
C ASP A 98 3.93 -16.06 3.10
N ASN A 99 3.35 -14.90 3.43
CA ASN A 99 4.05 -13.62 3.60
C ASN A 99 3.16 -12.63 4.38
N PRO A 100 3.73 -11.52 4.88
CA PRO A 100 2.97 -10.56 5.69
C PRO A 100 1.77 -9.94 4.99
N LEU A 101 1.80 -9.72 3.67
CA LEU A 101 0.65 -9.15 2.95
C LEU A 101 -0.52 -10.14 2.88
N ILE A 102 -0.25 -11.40 2.52
CA ILE A 102 -1.29 -12.44 2.38
C ILE A 102 -1.93 -12.80 3.72
N ASN A 103 -1.12 -12.81 4.78
CA ASN A 103 -1.58 -13.16 6.12
C ASN A 103 -2.21 -11.98 6.88
N SER A 104 -2.26 -10.78 6.27
CA SER A 104 -2.81 -9.59 6.91
C SER A 104 -4.36 -9.54 6.92
N PRO A 105 -4.96 -8.82 7.89
CA PRO A 105 -4.32 -8.20 9.05
C PRO A 105 -4.00 -9.22 10.13
N HIS A 106 -2.97 -8.93 10.94
CA HIS A 106 -2.56 -9.76 12.07
C HIS A 106 -3.28 -9.29 13.34
N THR A 107 -4.03 -10.19 13.95
CA THR A 107 -4.71 -9.92 15.21
C THR A 107 -3.73 -10.06 16.38
N GLU A 108 -4.12 -9.56 17.56
CA GLU A 108 -3.34 -9.73 18.79
C GLU A 108 -2.97 -11.20 19.07
N ASN A 109 -3.92 -12.11 18.85
CA ASN A 109 -3.71 -13.55 19.06
C ASN A 109 -2.68 -14.17 18.10
N ASP A 110 -2.43 -13.55 16.95
CA ASP A 110 -1.44 -14.02 15.98
C ASP A 110 0.00 -13.65 16.40
N ILE A 111 0.16 -12.67 17.29
CA ILE A 111 1.46 -12.08 17.66
C ILE A 111 1.93 -12.49 19.07
N ILE A 112 1.01 -12.72 20.01
CA ILE A 112 1.33 -12.94 21.44
C ILE A 112 1.71 -14.40 21.77
N GLN A 113 1.69 -15.33 20.81
CA GLN A 113 2.00 -16.75 21.07
C GLN A 113 3.45 -17.02 21.46
#